data_AF-A0A382YXH2-F1
#
_entry.id   AF-A0A382YXH2-F1
#
_cell.length_a   1.000
_cell.length_b   1.000
_cell.length_c   1.000
_cell.angle_alpha   90.00
_cell.angle_beta   90.00
_cell.angle_gamma   90.00
#
_symmetry.space_group_name_H-M   'P 1'
#
loop_
_entity.id
_entity.type
_entity.pdbx_description
1 polymer ?
#
loop_
_entity_poly.entity_id
_entity_poly.type
_entity_poly.pdbx_seq_one_letter_code
_entity_poly.pdbx_strand_id
1 'polypeptide(L)' 'MSIIKINAITVPDGLGDEVARRFAERAGAVDDQEGFRGFELLRPTDDRDTWLVVTRWDT' A
#
# COMPACT_ATOMS: atom_id res chain seq x y z
N MET A 1 11.12 7.53 -16.74
CA MET A 1 10.87 6.08 -16.55
C MET A 1 10.08 5.95 -15.24
N SER A 2 9.37 4.86 -14.93
CA SER A 2 8.64 4.77 -13.64
C SER A 2 9.21 3.68 -12.74
N ILE A 3 9.34 3.96 -11.45
CA ILE A 3 9.75 2.99 -10.42
C ILE A 3 8.50 2.48 -9.71
N ILE A 4 8.44 1.16 -9.49
CA ILE A 4 7.44 0.54 -8.63
C ILE A 4 8.14 0.03 -7.37
N LYS A 5 7.63 0.43 -6.20
CA LYS A 5 8.07 -0.09 -4.90
C LYS A 5 6.94 -0.93 -4.30
N ILE A 6 7.25 -2.18 -3.95
CA ILE A 6 6.31 -3.13 -3.35
C ILE A 6 6.80 -3.44 -1.94
N ASN A 7 6.01 -3.09 -0.94
CA ASN A 7 6.25 -3.51 0.44
C ASN A 7 5.29 -4.64 0.81
N ALA A 8 5.81 -5.77 1.25
CA ALA A 8 5.03 -6.85 1.81
C ALA A 8 4.93 -6.66 3.33
N ILE A 9 3.71 -6.65 3.86
CA ILE A 9 3.43 -6.48 5.28
C ILE A 9 2.58 -7.64 5.79
N THR A 10 2.87 -8.10 7.00
CA THR A 10 2.04 -9.09 7.70
C THR A 10 0.92 -8.35 8.42
N VAL A 11 -0.33 -8.73 8.14
CA VAL A 11 -1.53 -8.14 8.75
C VAL A 11 -2.24 -9.22 9.56
N PRO A 12 -2.26 -9.11 10.90
CA PRO A 12 -2.97 -10.08 11.73
C PRO A 12 -4.47 -10.15 11.41
N ASP A 13 -5.05 -11.32 11.63
CA ASP A 13 -6.47 -11.55 11.43
C ASP A 13 -7.33 -10.56 12.23
N GLY A 14 -8.37 -10.02 11.58
CA GLY A 14 -9.27 -9.03 12.16
C GLY A 14 -8.74 -7.58 12.14
N LEU A 15 -7.48 -7.34 11.77
CA LEU A 15 -6.92 -5.98 11.66
C LEU A 15 -6.93 -5.40 10.23
N GLY A 16 -7.43 -6.14 9.25
CA GLY A 16 -7.43 -5.73 7.84
C GLY A 16 -8.08 -4.37 7.58
N ASP A 17 -9.25 -4.11 8.15
CA ASP A 17 -10.00 -2.86 7.92
C ASP A 17 -9.28 -1.65 8.53
N GLU A 18 -8.71 -1.82 9.73
CA GLU A 18 -7.93 -0.77 10.39
C GLU A 18 -6.63 -0.48 9.64
N VAL A 19 -5.97 -1.52 9.11
CA VAL A 19 -4.80 -1.36 8.24
C VAL A 19 -5.19 -0.60 6.97
N ALA A 20 -6.28 -0.99 6.30
CA ALA A 20 -6.76 -0.30 5.11
C ALA A 20 -7.05 1.18 5.38
N ARG A 21 -7.70 1.50 6.51
CA ARG A 21 -7.96 2.87 6.96
C ARG A 21 -6.67 3.67 7.15
N ARG A 22 -5.70 3.12 7.88
CA ARG A 22 -4.40 3.79 8.12
C ARG A 22 -3.60 4.00 6.84
N PHE A 23 -3.67 3.05 5.90
CA PHE A 23 -3.01 3.20 4.60
C PHE A 23 -3.68 4.24 3.72
N ALA A 24 -5.01 4.37 3.75
CA ALA A 24 -5.72 5.43 3.05
C ALA A 24 -5.34 6.83 3.59
N GLU A 25 -5.26 6.98 4.92
CA GLU A 25 -4.79 8.22 5.55
C GLU A 25 -3.35 8.56 5.15
N ARG A 26 -2.49 7.54 5.10
CA ARG A 26 -1.08 7.73 4.72
C ARG A 26 -0.91 8.02 3.23
N ALA A 27 -1.71 7.41 2.36
CA ALA A 27 -1.71 7.68 0.92
C ALA A 27 -1.95 9.17 0.64
N GLY A 28 -2.95 9.76 1.30
CA GLY A 28 -3.23 11.20 1.18
C GLY A 28 -2.06 12.10 1.64
N ALA A 29 -1.20 11.62 2.53
CA ALA A 29 0.01 12.36 2.95
C ALA A 29 1.17 12.25 1.95
N VAL A 30 1.15 11.26 1.04
CA VAL A 30 2.20 11.07 0.01
C VAL A 30 1.79 11.64 -1.35
N ASP A 31 0.52 11.96 -1.55
CA ASP A 31 -0.01 12.51 -2.81
C ASP A 31 0.70 13.82 -3.23
N ASP A 32 1.13 14.63 -2.27
CA ASP A 32 1.86 15.89 -2.52
C ASP A 32 3.37 15.70 -2.78
N GLN A 33 3.88 14.46 -2.74
CA GLN A 33 5.30 14.19 -2.98
C GLN A 33 5.62 14.21 -4.47
N GLU A 34 6.73 14.89 -4.82
CA GLU A 34 7.20 14.95 -6.20
C GLU A 34 7.41 13.55 -6.79
N GLY A 35 6.85 13.35 -7.98
CA GLY A 35 6.94 12.10 -8.71
C GLY A 35 6.05 10.97 -8.17
N PHE A 36 5.30 11.14 -7.09
CA PHE A 36 4.33 10.14 -6.67
C PHE A 36 3.19 10.03 -7.70
N ARG A 37 2.82 8.80 -8.07
CA ARG A 37 1.78 8.53 -9.08
C ARG A 37 0.57 7.77 -8.56
N GLY A 38 0.65 7.21 -7.36
CA GLY A 38 -0.45 6.47 -6.77
C GLY A 38 -0.02 5.28 -5.95
N PHE A 39 -1.00 4.75 -5.25
CA PHE A 39 -0.88 3.67 -4.28
C PHE A 39 -2.03 2.67 -4.41
N GLU A 40 -1.72 1.39 -4.23
CA GLU A 40 -2.67 0.29 -4.16
C GLU A 40 -2.37 -0.58 -2.94
N LEU A 41 -3.41 -0.89 -2.16
CA LEU A 41 -3.36 -1.90 -1.09
C LEU A 41 -4.02 -3.18 -1.59
N LEU A 42 -3.25 -4.26 -1.66
CA LEU A 42 -3.74 -5.56 -2.13
C LEU A 42 -3.86 -6.52 -0.95
N ARG A 43 -5.09 -6.95 -0.68
CA ARG A 43 -5.40 -8.02 0.27
C ARG A 43 -5.19 -9.37 -0.41
N PRO A 44 -4.55 -10.36 0.25
CA PRO A 44 -4.43 -11.72 -0.28
C PRO A 44 -5.81 -12.36 -0.43
N THR A 45 -5.98 -13.17 -1.49
CA THR A 45 -7.19 -13.96 -1.76
C THR A 45 -7.00 -15.44 -1.41
N ASP A 46 -5.92 -15.77 -0.70
CA ASP A 46 -5.56 -17.09 -0.20
C ASP A 46 -5.35 -17.04 1.31
N ASP A 47 -4.86 -18.13 1.90
CA ASP A 47 -4.71 -18.28 3.36
C ASP A 47 -3.53 -17.49 3.96
N ARG A 48 -2.88 -16.60 3.18
CA ARG A 48 -1.78 -15.77 3.69
C ARG A 48 -2.30 -14.54 4.41
N ASP A 49 -1.56 -14.11 5.42
CA ASP A 49 -1.75 -12.85 6.14
C ASP A 49 -0.92 -11.70 5.54
N THR A 50 -0.23 -11.94 4.42
CA THR A 50 0.68 -10.99 3.80
C THR A 50 -0.04 -10.13 2.78
N TRP A 51 -0.11 -8.83 3.05
CA TRP A 51 -0.69 -7.82 2.17
C TRP A 51 0.43 -7.10 1.41
N LEU A 52 0.09 -6.58 0.24
CA LEU A 52 1.04 -5.84 -0.60
C LEU A 52 0.64 -4.38 -0.69
N VAL A 53 1.63 -3.51 -0.43
CA VAL A 53 1.54 -2.06 -0.56
C VAL A 53 2.34 -1.69 -1.80
N VAL A 54 1.64 -1.34 -2.88
CA VAL A 54 2.26 -1.01 -4.18
C VAL A 54 2.24 0.50 -4.36
N THR A 55 3.39 1.12 -4.59
CA THR A 55 3.49 2.55 -4.91
C THR A 55 4.23 2.75 -6.23
N ARG A 56 3.77 3.73 -7.02
CA ARG A 56 4.39 4.08 -8.31
C ARG A 56 4.97 5.49 -8.25
N TRP A 57 6.16 5.65 -8.81
CA TRP A 57 6.92 6.88 -8.79
C TRP A 57 7.50 7.21 -10.17
N ASP A 58 7.65 8.48 -10.46
CA ASP A 58 8.53 8.98 -11.52
C ASP A 58 10.00 8.88 -11.10
N THR A 59 10.85 8.61 -12.09
CA THR A 59 12.31 8.68 -11.96
C THR A 59 12.82 10.09 -12.06
#